data_AF-A0A964RW91-F1
#
_entry.id   AF-A0A964RW91-F1
#
_cell.length_a   1.000
_cell.length_b   1.000
_cell.length_c   1.000
_cell.angle_alpha   90.00
_cell.angle_beta   90.00
_cell.angle_gamma   90.00
#
_symmetry.space_group_name_H-M   'P 1'
#
loop_
_entity.id
_entity.type
_entity.pdbx_description
1 polymer ?
#
loop_
_entity_poly.entity_id
_entity_poly.type
_entity_poly.pdbx_seq_one_letter_code
_entity_poly.pdbx_strand_id
1 'polypeptide(L)'
;MLLVELSGRLLGEIYNNNLIVLPLFSLIEMIFFLYFYNKFLFIKPNKLIMVAGILAILFIVGETLQYFVFNTLDTKQYQPYAKVIDNFVIIIMALYFFYQKINNFNETRWGNFRLNTAILIVFTFNSLVFLPFNFLINESSGIRFYFWTGNLLLLVFFYIYLISLIYINGRANRKIVR
;
A
#
# COMPACT_ATOMS: atom_id res chain seq x y z
N MET A 1 -1.13 6.66 -4.94
CA MET A 1 -2.21 6.32 -5.90
C MET A 1 -2.61 7.45 -6.84
N LEU A 2 -3.07 8.62 -6.38
CA LEU A 2 -3.40 9.74 -7.29
C LEU A 2 -2.23 10.15 -8.21
N LEU A 3 -1.02 10.28 -7.65
CA LEU A 3 0.19 10.53 -8.45
C LEU A 3 0.54 9.38 -9.38
N VAL A 4 0.20 8.14 -9.02
CA VAL A 4 0.45 6.92 -9.82
C VAL A 4 -0.50 6.87 -11.01
N GLU A 5 -1.77 7.26 -10.83
CA GLU A 5 -2.72 7.40 -11.93
C GLU A 5 -2.31 8.54 -12.87
N LEU A 6 -1.89 9.68 -12.32
CA LEU A 6 -1.51 10.84 -13.11
C LEU A 6 -0.22 10.57 -13.92
N SER A 7 0.80 10.00 -13.27
CA SER A 7 2.04 9.58 -13.94
C SER A 7 1.81 8.42 -14.89
N GLY A 8 0.92 7.49 -14.57
CA GLY A 8 0.50 6.41 -15.48
C GLY A 8 -0.18 6.95 -16.74
N ARG A 9 -1.05 7.96 -16.65
CA ARG A 9 -1.66 8.58 -17.83
C ARG A 9 -0.64 9.35 -18.67
N LEU A 10 0.20 10.16 -18.04
CA LEU A 10 1.24 10.92 -18.74
C LEU A 10 2.27 10.01 -19.44
N LEU A 11 2.73 8.95 -18.76
CA LEU A 11 3.65 7.98 -19.35
C LEU A 11 2.95 7.11 -20.40
N GLY A 12 1.65 6.84 -20.25
CA GLY A 12 0.84 6.18 -21.27
C GLY A 12 0.77 6.99 -22.56
N GLU A 13 0.61 8.31 -22.48
CA GLU A 13 0.60 9.20 -23.66
C GLU A 13 1.98 9.34 -24.32
N ILE A 14 3.07 9.36 -23.53
CA ILE A 14 4.43 9.60 -24.05
C ILE A 14 5.10 8.31 -24.55
N TYR A 15 4.94 7.19 -23.84
CA TYR A 15 5.67 5.95 -24.08
C TYR A 15 4.79 4.78 -24.53
N ASN A 16 3.46 4.97 -24.67
CA ASN A 16 2.48 3.90 -24.92
C ASN A 16 2.54 2.74 -23.90
N ASN A 17 3.22 2.93 -22.76
CA ASN A 17 3.37 1.92 -21.72
C ASN A 17 3.33 2.59 -20.34
N ASN A 18 2.22 2.37 -19.64
CA ASN A 18 1.95 2.90 -18.30
C ASN A 18 2.04 1.84 -17.20
N LEU A 19 2.31 0.59 -17.57
CA LEU A 19 2.22 -0.55 -16.67
C LEU A 19 3.36 -0.57 -15.64
N ILE A 20 4.50 0.05 -15.95
CA ILE A 20 5.69 0.06 -15.07
C ILE A 20 5.53 0.89 -13.80
N VAL A 21 4.60 1.85 -13.81
CA VAL A 21 4.41 2.79 -12.70
C VAL A 21 3.89 2.07 -11.45
N LEU A 22 3.01 1.07 -11.64
CA LEU A 22 2.37 0.38 -10.53
C LEU A 22 3.35 -0.55 -9.75
N PRO A 23 4.19 -1.38 -10.40
CA PRO A 23 5.22 -2.16 -9.71
C PRO A 23 6.26 -1.28 -9.02
N LEU A 24 6.72 -0.19 -9.67
CA LEU A 24 7.65 0.76 -9.05
C LEU A 24 7.05 1.42 -7.80
N PHE A 25 5.78 1.83 -7.87
CA PHE A 25 5.08 2.37 -6.70
C PHE A 25 4.98 1.34 -5.58
N SER A 26 4.61 0.10 -5.89
CA SER A 26 4.52 -1.00 -4.92
C SER A 26 5.88 -1.29 -4.27
N LEU A 27 6.96 -1.20 -5.04
CA LEU A 27 8.33 -1.38 -4.53
C LEU A 27 8.70 -0.29 -3.51
N ILE A 28 8.47 0.99 -3.86
CA ILE A 28 8.74 2.12 -2.98
C ILE A 28 7.88 2.02 -1.71
N GLU A 29 6.61 1.69 -1.86
CA GLU A 29 5.66 1.54 -0.75
C GLU A 29 6.09 0.43 0.20
N MET A 30 6.43 -0.76 -0.31
CA MET A 30 6.90 -1.88 0.50
C MET A 30 8.21 -1.56 1.23
N ILE A 31 9.19 -0.92 0.57
CA ILE A 31 10.44 -0.49 1.21
C ILE A 31 10.15 0.51 2.34
N PHE A 32 9.31 1.51 2.06
CA PHE A 32 8.91 2.51 3.04
C PHE A 32 8.25 1.87 4.25
N PHE A 33 7.24 1.01 4.07
CA PHE A 33 6.52 0.40 5.19
C PHE A 33 7.37 -0.62 5.94
N LEU A 34 8.21 -1.39 5.26
CA LEU A 34 9.15 -2.30 5.93
C LEU A 34 10.09 -1.51 6.85
N TYR A 35 10.66 -0.41 6.38
CA TYR A 35 11.50 0.47 7.20
C TYR A 35 10.69 1.13 8.32
N PHE A 36 9.54 1.73 7.99
CA PHE A 36 8.72 2.50 8.90
C PHE A 36 8.21 1.66 10.07
N TYR A 37 7.70 0.46 9.80
CA TYR A 37 7.21 -0.45 10.83
C TYR A 37 8.33 -0.91 11.77
N ASN A 38 9.45 -1.37 11.21
CA ASN A 38 10.55 -1.88 12.01
C ASN A 38 11.25 -0.80 12.83
N LYS A 39 11.33 0.44 12.32
CA LYS A 39 12.04 1.54 12.99
C LYS A 39 11.17 2.31 13.97
N PHE A 40 9.88 2.52 13.67
CA PHE A 40 9.04 3.47 14.41
C PHE A 40 7.81 2.86 15.08
N LEU A 41 7.23 1.78 14.54
CA LEU A 41 5.97 1.23 15.05
C LEU A 41 6.14 0.00 15.95
N PHE A 42 6.99 -0.94 15.56
CA PHE A 42 7.22 -2.16 16.32
C PHE A 42 8.02 -1.88 17.60
N ILE A 43 7.59 -2.52 18.69
CA ILE A 43 8.32 -2.48 19.97
C ILE A 43 9.54 -3.40 19.88
N LYS A 44 9.36 -4.57 19.28
CA LYS A 44 10.44 -5.51 18.94
C LYS A 44 10.29 -5.97 17.49
N PRO A 45 11.29 -5.73 16.63
CA PRO A 45 11.25 -6.20 15.24
C PRO A 45 11.25 -7.74 15.22
N ASN A 46 10.43 -8.33 14.34
CA ASN A 46 10.36 -9.78 14.17
C ASN A 46 11.05 -10.19 12.88
N LYS A 47 12.00 -11.12 12.99
CA LYS A 47 12.77 -11.63 11.84
C LYS A 47 11.86 -12.24 10.76
N LEU A 48 10.79 -12.94 11.14
CA LEU A 48 9.87 -13.54 10.17
C LEU A 48 9.16 -12.48 9.32
N ILE A 49 8.74 -11.37 9.93
CA ILE A 49 8.07 -10.27 9.22
C ILE A 49 9.06 -9.50 8.35
N MET A 50 10.30 -9.35 8.82
CA MET A 50 11.36 -8.75 8.02
C MET A 50 11.68 -9.62 6.79
N VAL A 51 11.79 -10.94 6.97
CA VAL A 51 11.98 -11.89 5.86
C VAL A 51 10.80 -11.83 4.90
N ALA A 52 9.55 -11.80 5.40
CA ALA A 52 8.37 -11.67 4.54
C ALA A 52 8.40 -10.37 3.69
N GLY A 53 8.81 -9.24 4.29
CA GLY A 53 8.97 -7.98 3.55
C GLY A 53 10.10 -8.03 2.51
N ILE A 54 11.23 -8.66 2.82
CA ILE A 54 12.32 -8.84 1.86
C ILE A 54 11.86 -9.75 0.70
N LEU A 55 11.16 -10.85 1.00
CA LEU A 55 10.61 -11.74 -0.02
C LEU A 55 9.60 -11.03 -0.92
N ALA A 56 8.75 -10.16 -0.35
CA ALA A 56 7.84 -9.32 -1.15
C ALA A 56 8.60 -8.35 -2.07
N ILE A 57 9.66 -7.69 -1.58
CA ILE A 57 10.51 -6.83 -2.41
C ILE A 57 11.13 -7.63 -3.56
N LEU A 58 11.71 -8.81 -3.27
CA LEU A 58 12.29 -9.68 -4.29
C LEU A 58 11.26 -10.12 -5.32
N PHE A 59 10.04 -10.45 -4.87
CA PHE A 59 8.94 -10.79 -5.77
C PHE A 59 8.59 -9.62 -6.70
N ILE A 60 8.40 -8.42 -6.16
CA ILE A 60 8.04 -7.22 -6.94
C ILE A 60 9.13 -6.90 -7.98
N VAL A 61 10.40 -7.00 -7.58
CA VAL A 61 11.53 -6.82 -8.51
C VAL A 61 11.54 -7.90 -9.59
N GLY A 62 11.34 -9.17 -9.20
CA GLY A 62 11.28 -10.30 -10.14
C GLY A 62 10.18 -10.13 -11.18
N GLU A 63 8.96 -9.78 -10.74
CA GLU A 63 7.83 -9.51 -11.63
C GLU A 63 8.13 -8.33 -12.57
N THR A 64 8.70 -7.24 -12.04
CA THR A 64 9.08 -6.07 -12.84
C THR A 64 10.11 -6.43 -13.92
N LEU A 65 11.14 -7.21 -13.59
CA LEU A 65 12.14 -7.66 -14.55
C LEU A 65 11.52 -8.58 -15.61
N GLN A 66 10.63 -9.48 -15.21
CA GLN A 66 9.97 -10.43 -16.11
C GLN A 66 9.13 -9.73 -17.19
N TYR A 67 8.36 -8.70 -16.80
CA TYR A 67 7.52 -7.94 -17.72
C TYR A 67 8.30 -6.93 -18.56
N PHE A 68 9.23 -6.17 -17.97
CA PHE A 68 9.83 -5.01 -18.65
C PHE A 68 11.23 -5.24 -19.22
N VAL A 69 11.98 -6.21 -18.69
CA VAL A 69 13.35 -6.48 -19.15
C VAL A 69 13.38 -7.72 -20.03
N PHE A 70 12.79 -8.81 -19.57
CA PHE A 70 12.80 -10.07 -20.30
C PHE A 70 11.65 -10.20 -21.31
N ASN A 71 10.62 -9.34 -21.21
CA ASN A 71 9.44 -9.29 -22.08
C ASN A 71 8.81 -10.67 -22.32
N THR A 72 8.80 -11.51 -21.28
CA THR A 72 8.40 -12.93 -21.38
C THR A 72 6.88 -13.12 -21.29
N LEU A 73 6.15 -12.08 -20.90
CA LEU A 73 4.70 -12.11 -20.70
C LEU A 73 4.05 -11.04 -21.59
N ASP A 74 2.98 -11.41 -22.30
CA ASP A 74 2.21 -10.48 -23.10
C ASP A 74 1.53 -9.44 -22.18
N THR A 75 1.62 -8.16 -22.55
CA THR A 75 0.97 -7.03 -21.85
C THR A 75 -0.53 -7.23 -21.62
N LYS A 76 -1.20 -8.03 -22.47
CA LYS A 76 -2.61 -8.41 -22.31
C LYS A 76 -2.89 -9.35 -21.13
N GLN A 77 -1.85 -9.99 -20.60
CA GLN A 77 -1.89 -10.86 -19.43
C GLN A 77 -1.26 -10.21 -18.20
N TYR A 78 -1.12 -8.88 -18.20
CA TYR A 78 -0.59 -8.16 -17.05
C TYR A 78 -1.54 -8.26 -15.86
N GLN A 79 -1.04 -8.77 -14.74
CA GLN A 79 -1.78 -8.95 -13.50
C GLN A 79 -1.00 -8.24 -12.38
N PRO A 80 -1.64 -7.40 -11.54
CA PRO A 80 -0.93 -6.57 -10.57
C PRO A 80 -0.59 -7.33 -9.29
N TYR A 81 0.05 -8.51 -9.39
CA TYR A 81 0.35 -9.33 -8.21
C TYR A 81 1.37 -8.65 -7.28
N ALA A 82 2.32 -7.87 -7.81
CA ALA A 82 3.19 -7.01 -7.01
C ALA A 82 2.38 -6.16 -6.02
N LYS A 83 1.25 -5.58 -6.46
CA LYS A 83 0.43 -4.72 -5.60
C LYS A 83 -0.34 -5.51 -4.55
N VAL A 84 -0.82 -6.71 -4.90
CA VAL A 84 -1.50 -7.58 -3.95
C VAL A 84 -0.55 -8.05 -2.84
N ILE A 85 0.66 -8.50 -3.22
CA ILE A 85 1.66 -8.96 -2.27
C ILE A 85 2.14 -7.83 -1.36
N ASP A 86 2.41 -6.66 -1.91
CA ASP A 86 2.72 -5.43 -1.17
C ASP A 86 1.66 -5.15 -0.10
N ASN A 87 0.38 -5.07 -0.51
CA ASN A 87 -0.70 -4.80 0.44
C ASN A 87 -0.82 -5.88 1.51
N PHE A 88 -0.69 -7.16 1.13
CA PHE A 88 -0.85 -8.29 2.04
C PHE A 88 0.22 -8.30 3.13
N VAL A 89 1.48 -8.03 2.76
CA VAL A 89 2.56 -7.95 3.73
C VAL A 89 2.40 -6.75 4.67
N ILE A 90 1.94 -5.61 4.17
CA ILE A 90 1.65 -4.44 5.01
C ILE A 90 0.50 -4.73 6.00
N ILE A 91 -0.55 -5.45 5.57
CA ILE A 91 -1.63 -5.92 6.46
C ILE A 91 -1.06 -6.81 7.57
N ILE A 92 -0.18 -7.76 7.25
CA ILE A 92 0.46 -8.63 8.25
C ILE A 92 1.27 -7.79 9.24
N MET A 93 2.02 -6.78 8.77
CA MET A 93 2.75 -5.86 9.63
C MET A 93 1.80 -5.08 10.57
N ALA A 94 0.69 -4.58 10.05
CA ALA A 94 -0.31 -3.87 10.83
C ALA A 94 -0.98 -4.77 11.89
N LEU A 95 -1.30 -6.02 11.55
CA LEU A 95 -1.83 -7.00 12.50
C LEU A 95 -0.79 -7.35 13.58
N TYR A 96 0.48 -7.52 13.20
CA TYR A 96 1.54 -7.79 14.16
C TYR A 96 1.79 -6.63 15.12
N PHE A 97 1.61 -5.38 14.66
CA PHE A 97 1.63 -4.23 15.54
C PHE A 97 0.55 -4.35 16.64
N PHE A 98 -0.68 -4.71 16.27
CA PHE A 98 -1.76 -4.92 17.25
C PHE A 98 -1.44 -6.05 18.21
N TYR A 99 -0.93 -7.18 17.70
CA TYR A 99 -0.49 -8.30 18.52
C TYR A 99 0.54 -7.87 19.58
N GLN A 100 1.58 -7.13 19.19
CA GLN A 100 2.60 -6.64 20.13
C GLN A 100 2.02 -5.68 21.18
N LYS A 101 1.03 -4.86 20.80
CA LYS A 101 0.45 -3.87 21.70
C LYS A 101 -0.56 -4.47 22.68
N ILE A 102 -1.38 -5.41 22.23
CA ILE A 102 -2.34 -6.11 23.10
C ILE A 102 -1.58 -6.95 24.15
N ASN A 103 -0.49 -7.60 23.74
CA ASN A 103 0.30 -8.43 24.65
C ASN A 103 1.21 -7.63 25.59
N ASN A 104 1.38 -6.34 25.36
CA ASN A 104 2.22 -5.48 26.18
C ASN A 104 1.30 -4.52 26.94
N PHE A 105 0.85 -4.94 28.13
CA PHE A 105 -0.11 -4.34 29.07
C PHE A 105 0.26 -2.93 29.59
N ASN A 106 0.75 -2.04 28.74
CA ASN A 106 1.06 -0.66 29.06
C ASN A 106 0.06 0.26 28.34
N GLU A 107 -1.04 0.56 29.03
CA GLU A 107 -2.18 1.39 28.58
C GLU A 107 -1.79 2.84 28.22
N THR A 108 -0.57 3.29 28.49
CA THR A 108 -0.21 4.71 28.39
C THR A 108 0.27 5.17 27.01
N ARG A 109 0.39 4.29 25.99
CA ARG A 109 0.92 4.66 24.66
C ARG A 109 0.10 4.15 23.48
N TRP A 110 -1.19 4.52 23.43
CA TRP A 110 -2.09 4.29 22.28
C TRP A 110 -1.86 5.25 21.09
N GLY A 111 -0.89 6.17 21.15
CA GLY A 111 -0.73 7.22 20.14
C GLY A 111 -0.65 6.71 18.69
N ASN A 112 0.00 5.56 18.47
CA ASN A 112 0.16 4.99 17.13
C ASN A 112 -0.98 4.02 16.71
N PHE A 113 -1.94 3.72 17.59
CA PHE A 113 -3.06 2.82 17.26
C PHE A 113 -3.90 3.37 16.12
N ARG A 114 -4.30 4.65 16.21
CA ARG A 114 -5.15 5.28 15.18
C ARG A 114 -4.50 5.25 13.80
N LEU A 115 -3.19 5.54 13.74
CA LEU A 115 -2.42 5.47 12.50
C LEU A 115 -2.40 4.03 11.95
N ASN A 116 -2.08 3.05 12.79
CA ASN A 116 -2.02 1.65 12.38
C ASN A 116 -3.38 1.11 11.93
N THR A 117 -4.48 1.51 12.58
CA THR A 117 -5.85 1.20 12.16
C THR A 117 -6.13 1.77 10.78
N ALA A 118 -5.73 3.01 10.53
CA ALA A 118 -5.91 3.65 9.22
C ALA A 118 -5.15 2.90 8.12
N ILE A 119 -3.89 2.53 8.38
CA ILE A 119 -3.07 1.72 7.47
C ILE A 119 -3.77 0.38 7.21
N LEU A 120 -4.18 -0.34 8.26
CA LEU A 120 -4.85 -1.63 8.11
C LEU A 120 -6.10 -1.53 7.23
N ILE A 121 -6.98 -0.56 7.48
CA ILE A 121 -8.23 -0.38 6.72
C ILE A 121 -7.92 -0.16 5.24
N VAL A 122 -6.95 0.70 4.93
CA VAL A 122 -6.65 1.06 3.53
C VAL A 122 -5.96 -0.05 2.77
N PHE A 123 -4.98 -0.70 3.37
CA PHE A 123 -4.33 -1.81 2.69
C PHE A 123 -5.25 -3.02 2.54
N THR A 124 -6.17 -3.22 3.49
CA THR A 124 -7.23 -4.23 3.35
C THR A 124 -8.16 -3.89 2.20
N PHE A 125 -8.64 -2.65 2.12
CA PHE A 125 -9.53 -2.24 1.04
C PHE A 125 -8.83 -2.28 -0.33
N ASN A 126 -7.59 -1.78 -0.42
CA ASN A 126 -6.77 -1.91 -1.62
C ASN A 126 -6.61 -3.39 -2.02
N SER A 127 -6.39 -4.29 -1.08
CA SER A 127 -6.30 -5.73 -1.38
C SER A 127 -7.61 -6.27 -1.96
N LEU A 128 -8.75 -5.91 -1.38
CA LEU A 128 -10.07 -6.29 -1.91
C LEU A 128 -10.31 -5.75 -3.33
N VAL A 129 -9.73 -4.59 -3.66
CA VAL A 129 -9.78 -4.01 -5.00
C VAL A 129 -8.88 -4.76 -5.98
N PHE A 130 -7.64 -5.07 -5.58
CA PHE A 130 -6.65 -5.67 -6.47
C PHE A 130 -6.74 -7.20 -6.59
N LEU A 131 -7.38 -7.89 -5.64
CA LEU A 131 -7.62 -9.34 -5.71
C LEU A 131 -8.45 -9.76 -6.93
N PRO A 132 -9.63 -9.16 -7.21
CA PRO A 132 -10.44 -9.51 -8.37
C PRO A 132 -9.99 -8.81 -9.66
N PHE A 133 -8.81 -8.19 -9.69
CA PHE A 133 -8.36 -7.40 -10.83
C PHE A 133 -8.33 -8.20 -12.15
N ASN A 134 -7.99 -9.48 -12.05
CA ASN A 134 -7.96 -10.40 -13.18
C ASN A 134 -9.36 -10.66 -13.78
N PHE A 135 -10.41 -10.62 -12.95
CA PHE A 135 -11.80 -10.72 -13.42
C PHE A 135 -12.26 -9.39 -14.02
N LEU A 136 -11.87 -8.27 -13.42
CA LEU A 136 -12.23 -6.92 -13.89
C LEU A 136 -11.60 -6.53 -15.23
N ILE A 137 -10.46 -7.12 -15.59
CA ILE A 137 -9.83 -6.89 -16.90
C ILE A 137 -10.63 -7.52 -18.05
N ASN A 138 -11.36 -8.61 -17.80
CA ASN A 138 -12.12 -9.30 -18.85
C ASN A 138 -13.60 -8.91 -18.89
N GLU A 139 -14.06 -8.09 -17.93
CA GLU A 139 -15.45 -7.67 -17.80
C GLU A 139 -15.80 -6.42 -18.62
N SER A 140 -17.11 -6.26 -18.86
CA SER A 140 -17.66 -5.12 -19.61
C SER A 140 -17.30 -3.76 -18.98
N SER A 141 -17.19 -2.72 -19.82
CA SER A 141 -16.67 -1.39 -19.43
C SER A 141 -17.43 -0.73 -18.26
N GLY A 142 -18.72 -1.03 -18.08
CA GLY A 142 -19.55 -0.48 -17.01
C GLY A 142 -19.13 -0.91 -15.61
N ILE A 143 -18.93 -2.22 -15.38
CA ILE A 143 -18.54 -2.76 -14.06
C ILE A 143 -17.15 -2.25 -13.68
N ARG A 144 -16.23 -2.21 -14.65
CA ARG A 144 -14.89 -1.65 -14.47
C ARG A 144 -14.93 -0.21 -13.96
N PHE A 145 -15.80 0.64 -14.53
CA PHE A 145 -15.90 2.06 -14.15
C PHE A 145 -16.35 2.25 -12.69
N TYR A 146 -17.41 1.55 -12.25
CA TYR A 146 -17.90 1.66 -10.87
C TYR A 146 -16.87 1.19 -9.84
N PHE A 147 -16.15 0.11 -10.16
CA PHE A 147 -15.14 -0.44 -9.27
C PHE A 147 -13.97 0.53 -9.02
N TRP A 148 -13.44 1.13 -10.10
CA TRP A 148 -12.39 2.15 -10.00
C TRP A 148 -12.86 3.42 -9.29
N THR A 149 -14.10 3.84 -9.56
CA THR A 149 -14.69 5.00 -8.89
C THR A 149 -14.80 4.78 -7.38
N GLY A 150 -15.25 3.59 -6.94
CA GLY A 150 -15.30 3.22 -5.53
C GLY A 150 -13.91 3.22 -4.87
N ASN A 151 -12.91 2.67 -5.57
CA ASN A 151 -11.52 2.70 -5.10
C ASN A 151 -10.97 4.12 -4.93
N LEU A 152 -11.22 4.99 -5.91
CA LEU A 152 -10.79 6.38 -5.87
C LEU A 152 -11.44 7.13 -4.70
N LEU A 153 -12.75 6.98 -4.51
CA LEU A 153 -13.46 7.61 -3.40
C LEU A 153 -12.90 7.20 -2.04
N LEU A 154 -12.62 5.91 -1.85
CA LEU A 154 -12.09 5.41 -0.59
C LEU A 154 -10.66 5.91 -0.33
N LEU A 155 -9.83 5.97 -1.37
CA LEU A 155 -8.51 6.58 -1.30
C LEU A 155 -8.58 8.06 -0.90
N VAL A 156 -9.50 8.82 -1.49
CA VAL A 156 -9.71 10.24 -1.13
C VAL A 156 -10.10 10.36 0.34
N PHE A 157 -11.04 9.55 0.83
CA PHE A 157 -11.41 9.55 2.25
C PHE A 157 -10.24 9.22 3.18
N PHE A 158 -9.40 8.26 2.79
CA PHE A 158 -8.21 7.92 3.57
C PHE A 158 -7.22 9.08 3.66
N TYR A 159 -6.92 9.73 2.53
CA TYR A 159 -5.96 10.83 2.54
C TYR A 159 -6.51 12.05 3.29
N ILE A 160 -7.81 12.34 3.19
CA ILE A 160 -8.46 13.37 4.01
C ILE A 160 -8.32 13.04 5.49
N TYR A 161 -8.53 11.78 5.87
CA TYR A 161 -8.38 11.33 7.25
C TYR A 161 -6.92 11.46 7.74
N LEU A 162 -5.94 11.05 6.92
CA LEU A 162 -4.52 11.19 7.21
C LEU A 162 -4.10 12.64 7.42
N ILE A 163 -4.49 13.53 6.49
CA ILE A 163 -4.22 14.97 6.58
C ILE A 163 -4.84 15.53 7.86
N SER A 164 -6.07 15.13 8.18
CA SER A 164 -6.77 15.56 9.40
C SER A 164 -6.03 15.09 10.67
N LEU A 165 -5.58 13.83 10.71
CA LEU A 165 -4.78 13.29 11.80
C LEU A 165 -3.45 14.04 11.98
N ILE A 166 -2.74 14.29 10.89
CA ILE A 166 -1.48 15.04 10.88
C ILE A 166 -1.72 16.47 11.37
N TYR A 167 -2.77 17.13 10.89
CA TYR A 167 -3.12 18.50 11.28
C TYR A 167 -3.46 18.60 12.77
N ILE A 168 -4.29 17.69 13.29
CA ILE A 168 -4.69 17.67 14.70
C ILE A 168 -3.47 17.40 15.60
N ASN A 169 -2.65 16.40 15.27
CA ASN A 169 -1.46 16.06 16.06
C ASN A 169 -0.37 17.13 15.96
N GLY A 170 -0.21 17.77 14.79
CA GLY A 170 0.71 18.89 14.60
C GLY A 170 0.29 20.14 15.37
N ARG A 171 -1.02 20.41 15.49
CA ARG A 171 -1.55 21.54 16.27
C ARG A 171 -1.46 21.28 17.78
N ALA A 172 -1.61 20.03 18.22
CA ALA A 172 -1.43 19.63 19.62
C ALA A 172 0.02 19.84 20.09
N ASN A 173 1.02 19.49 19.28
CA ASN A 173 2.43 19.73 19.62
C ASN A 173 2.82 21.22 19.64
N ARG A 174 2.16 22.10 18.86
CA ARG A 174 2.39 23.55 18.95
C ARG A 174 1.89 24.19 20.25
N LYS A 175 0.99 23.55 20.99
CA LYS A 175 0.47 24.09 22.26
C LYS A 175 1.33 23.72 23.48
N ILE A 176 2.25 22.75 23.35
CA ILE A 176 3.11 22.29 24.46
C ILE A 176 4.42 23.09 24.55
N VAL A 177 4.73 23.91 23.52
CA VAL A 177 5.94 24.77 23.46
C VAL A 177 5.60 26.25 23.71
N ARG A 178 4.61 26.54 24.56
CA ARG A 178 4.32 27.91 25.04
C ARG A 178 4.18 27.94 26.54
#